data_AF-A0A8A1LAH4-F1
#
_entry.id   AF-A0A8A1LAH4-F1
#
_cell.length_a   1.000
_cell.length_b   1.000
_cell.length_c   1.000
_cell.angle_alpha   90.00
_cell.angle_beta   90.00
_cell.angle_gamma   90.00
#
_symmetry.space_group_name_H-M   'P 1'
#
loop_
_entity.id
_entity.type
_entity.pdbx_description
1 polymer ?
#
loop_
_entity_poly.entity_id
_entity_poly.type
_entity_poly.pdbx_seq_one_letter_code
_entity_poly.pdbx_strand_id
1 'polypeptide(L)'
;MERIQASGDKATAAATGDGGDDDDDVLMRLLKAVGSSAAGQAGAGEADDESLDKLFMGIMEQLSNKDMLYEPMKELNDKFSPWLRENRDKVPKEDLERYELQATIVAEIVAKFDEEGYSDDNPADRAAIWEKMQKV
;
A
#
# COMPACT_ATOMS: atom_id res chain seq x y z
N MET A 1 23.86 -40.62 11.98
CA MET A 1 22.47 -40.14 12.08
C MET A 1 22.40 -38.88 12.96
N GLU A 2 23.29 -37.90 12.77
CA GLU A 2 23.31 -36.67 13.61
C GLU A 2 22.81 -35.43 12.86
N ARG A 3 22.71 -35.46 11.52
CA ARG A 3 22.22 -34.31 10.73
C ARG A 3 20.70 -34.12 10.77
N ILE A 4 19.93 -35.13 11.14
CA ILE A 4 18.46 -35.06 11.15
C ILE A 4 17.95 -34.46 12.47
N GLN A 5 18.63 -34.68 13.60
CA GLN A 5 18.26 -34.06 14.89
C GLN A 5 18.60 -32.56 14.93
N ALA A 6 19.76 -32.15 14.41
CA ALA A 6 20.12 -30.73 14.33
C ALA A 6 19.17 -29.87 13.47
N SER A 7 18.41 -30.51 12.56
CA SER A 7 17.40 -29.84 11.74
C SER A 7 16.07 -29.64 12.47
N GLY A 8 15.73 -30.51 13.42
CA GLY A 8 14.50 -30.41 14.22
C GLY A 8 14.58 -29.29 15.27
N ASP A 9 15.77 -29.11 15.87
CA ASP A 9 15.99 -28.07 16.88
C ASP A 9 16.00 -26.66 16.26
N LYS A 10 16.53 -26.50 15.03
CA LYS A 10 16.50 -25.22 14.31
C LYS A 10 15.09 -24.80 13.86
N ALA A 11 14.26 -25.74 13.44
CA ALA A 11 12.88 -25.45 13.04
C ALA A 11 12.00 -25.08 14.25
N THR A 12 12.25 -25.69 15.42
CA THR A 12 11.51 -25.41 16.66
C THR A 12 11.98 -24.11 17.33
N ALA A 13 13.26 -23.76 17.23
CA ALA A 13 13.78 -22.47 17.70
C ALA A 13 13.22 -21.27 16.92
N ALA A 14 12.99 -21.44 15.61
CA ALA A 14 12.35 -20.40 14.78
C ALA A 14 10.85 -20.21 15.08
N ALA A 15 10.19 -21.18 15.71
CA ALA A 15 8.79 -21.08 16.13
C ALA A 15 8.63 -20.58 17.58
N THR A 16 9.72 -20.48 18.34
CA THR A 16 9.73 -20.05 19.75
C THR A 16 10.48 -18.74 20.00
N GLY A 17 11.06 -18.14 18.95
CA GLY A 17 11.58 -16.77 18.98
C GLY A 17 10.51 -15.79 18.54
N ASP A 18 9.85 -15.19 19.52
CA ASP A 18 9.45 -13.77 19.54
C ASP A 18 9.04 -13.15 18.18
N GLY A 19 7.83 -13.48 17.73
CA GLY A 19 7.20 -12.85 16.56
C GLY A 19 6.68 -11.45 16.85
N GLY A 20 7.56 -10.54 17.30
CA GLY A 20 7.19 -9.18 17.72
C GLY A 20 8.14 -8.06 17.31
N ASP A 21 9.38 -8.34 16.89
CA ASP A 21 10.37 -7.27 16.60
C ASP A 21 10.80 -7.20 15.12
N ASP A 22 10.70 -8.28 14.34
CA ASP A 22 11.23 -8.30 12.97
C ASP A 22 10.38 -7.48 11.97
N ASP A 23 9.05 -7.47 12.13
CA ASP A 23 8.17 -6.67 11.27
C ASP A 23 8.33 -5.16 11.56
N ASP A 24 8.49 -4.81 12.84
CA ASP A 24 8.80 -3.45 13.27
C ASP A 24 10.20 -3.03 12.80
N ASP A 25 11.20 -3.92 12.81
CA ASP A 25 12.55 -3.65 12.30
C ASP A 25 12.58 -3.47 10.78
N VAL A 26 11.77 -4.21 10.03
CA VAL A 26 11.62 -4.06 8.58
C VAL A 26 10.91 -2.74 8.27
N LEU A 27 9.82 -2.44 8.99
CA LEU A 27 9.11 -1.18 8.86
C LEU A 27 10.03 0.00 9.23
N MET A 28 10.78 -0.10 10.33
CA MET A 28 11.73 0.90 10.81
C MET A 28 12.93 1.04 9.86
N ARG A 29 13.37 -0.03 9.18
CA ARG A 29 14.35 0.05 8.08
C ARG A 29 13.80 0.77 6.86
N LEU A 30 12.54 0.53 6.49
CA LEU A 30 11.88 1.22 5.38
C LEU A 30 11.71 2.70 5.73
N LEU A 31 11.25 2.99 6.95
CA LEU A 31 11.11 4.32 7.54
C LEU A 31 12.45 5.07 7.57
N LYS A 32 13.51 4.38 7.96
CA LYS A 32 14.87 4.91 7.97
C LYS A 32 15.41 5.10 6.56
N ALA A 33 15.14 4.20 5.62
CA ALA A 33 15.58 4.36 4.24
C ALA A 33 14.90 5.56 3.55
N VAL A 34 13.60 5.78 3.80
CA VAL A 34 12.83 6.94 3.33
C VAL A 34 13.20 8.22 4.07
N GLY A 35 13.36 8.15 5.39
CA GLY A 35 13.78 9.29 6.23
C GLY A 35 15.23 9.72 5.96
N SER A 36 16.13 8.79 5.65
CA SER A 36 17.54 9.11 5.33
C SER A 36 17.70 9.71 3.93
N SER A 37 16.80 9.43 2.99
CA SER A 37 16.80 10.06 1.66
C SER A 37 16.12 11.43 1.66
N ALA A 38 15.19 11.69 2.59
CA ALA A 38 14.48 12.97 2.71
C ALA A 38 15.08 13.94 3.75
N ALA A 39 15.75 13.45 4.81
CA ALA A 39 16.22 14.26 5.91
C ALA A 39 17.75 14.18 6.06
N GLY A 40 18.43 15.06 5.33
CA GLY A 40 19.68 15.58 5.84
C GLY A 40 19.41 16.28 7.17
N GLN A 41 19.80 15.63 8.28
CA GLN A 41 20.07 16.22 9.59
C GLN A 41 18.85 16.70 10.42
N ALA A 42 18.33 15.82 11.28
CA ALA A 42 17.84 16.19 12.62
C ALA A 42 17.74 14.94 13.50
N GLY A 43 18.05 15.12 14.78
CA GLY A 43 18.33 14.06 15.75
C GLY A 43 17.13 13.23 16.17
N ALA A 44 17.42 12.01 16.60
CA ALA A 44 16.52 11.12 17.29
C ALA A 44 16.03 11.78 18.60
N GLY A 45 14.77 12.18 18.61
CA GLY A 45 13.99 12.53 19.80
C GLY A 45 12.56 12.19 19.46
N GLU A 46 11.91 11.42 20.34
CA GLU A 46 10.49 11.05 20.39
C GLU A 46 9.71 11.28 19.10
N ALA A 47 9.30 10.19 18.42
CA ALA A 47 8.38 10.27 17.30
C ALA A 47 7.07 10.92 17.77
N ASP A 48 7.05 12.24 17.69
CA ASP A 48 5.88 13.08 17.92
C ASP A 48 4.83 12.63 16.91
N ASP A 49 3.57 12.54 17.30
CA ASP A 49 2.47 12.12 16.42
C ASP A 49 2.47 12.94 15.11
N GLU A 50 2.84 14.22 15.22
CA GLU A 50 3.01 15.15 14.10
C GLU A 50 4.16 14.76 13.13
N SER A 51 5.19 14.06 13.62
CA SER A 51 6.30 13.54 12.81
C SER A 51 5.90 12.29 12.02
N LEU A 52 5.04 11.44 12.60
CA LEU A 52 4.48 10.27 11.93
C LEU A 52 3.47 10.68 10.86
N ASP A 53 2.59 11.64 11.16
CA ASP A 53 1.65 12.19 10.19
C ASP A 53 2.37 12.78 8.97
N LYS A 54 3.44 13.55 9.18
CA LYS A 54 4.25 14.11 8.07
C LYS A 54 4.93 13.02 7.23
N LEU A 55 5.40 11.95 7.87
CA LEU A 55 5.96 10.81 7.17
C LEU A 55 4.88 10.09 6.33
N PHE A 56 3.69 9.84 6.90
CA PHE A 56 2.58 9.23 6.17
C PHE A 56 2.15 10.10 4.99
N MET A 57 2.09 11.41 5.16
CA MET A 57 1.83 12.35 4.06
C MET A 57 2.91 12.27 2.98
N GLY A 58 4.21 12.18 3.36
CA GLY A 58 5.30 12.03 2.40
C GLY A 58 5.23 10.73 1.60
N ILE A 59 4.87 9.62 2.24
CA ILE A 59 4.64 8.33 1.57
C ILE A 59 3.42 8.40 0.65
N MET A 60 2.33 9.03 1.11
CA MET A 60 1.12 9.25 0.32
C MET A 60 1.44 10.04 -0.95
N GLU A 61 2.19 11.14 -0.87
CA GLU A 61 2.56 11.95 -2.04
C GLU A 61 3.33 11.15 -3.09
N GLN A 62 4.21 10.25 -2.65
CA GLN A 62 4.98 9.41 -3.56
C GLN A 62 4.13 8.30 -4.19
N LEU A 63 3.23 7.67 -3.42
CA LEU A 63 2.38 6.58 -3.89
C LEU A 63 1.19 7.06 -4.73
N SER A 64 0.71 8.29 -4.52
CA SER A 64 -0.40 8.88 -5.27
C SER A 64 0.01 9.55 -6.58
N ASN A 65 1.30 9.55 -6.92
CA ASN A 65 1.81 10.20 -8.13
C ASN A 65 1.28 9.51 -9.40
N LYS A 66 0.82 10.30 -10.38
CA LYS A 66 0.22 9.80 -11.62
C LYS A 66 1.19 8.90 -12.40
N ASP A 67 2.46 9.24 -12.49
CA ASP A 67 3.45 8.44 -13.25
C ASP A 67 3.62 7.04 -12.65
N MET A 68 3.40 6.89 -11.34
CA MET A 68 3.51 5.60 -10.65
C MET A 68 2.17 4.85 -10.59
N LEU A 69 1.06 5.56 -10.41
CA LEU A 69 -0.22 4.96 -10.06
C LEU A 69 -1.19 4.84 -11.25
N TYR A 70 -1.04 5.66 -12.29
CA TYR A 70 -2.01 5.68 -13.39
C TYR A 70 -2.03 4.37 -14.19
N GLU A 71 -0.86 3.91 -14.66
CA GLU A 71 -0.76 2.68 -15.45
C GLU A 71 -1.33 1.45 -14.71
N PRO A 72 -0.91 1.15 -13.46
CA PRO A 72 -1.44 -0.03 -12.76
C PRO A 72 -2.95 0.09 -12.47
N MET A 73 -3.46 1.28 -12.17
CA MET A 73 -4.90 1.48 -11.97
C MET A 73 -5.69 1.33 -13.26
N LYS A 74 -5.15 1.82 -14.37
CA LYS A 74 -5.76 1.68 -15.70
C LYS A 74 -5.82 0.21 -16.12
N GLU A 75 -4.73 -0.53 -15.94
CA GLU A 75 -4.70 -1.97 -16.22
C GLU A 75 -5.69 -2.74 -15.33
N LEU A 76 -5.75 -2.40 -14.04
CA LEU A 76 -6.69 -3.01 -13.09
C LEU A 76 -8.15 -2.72 -13.48
N ASN A 77 -8.47 -1.46 -13.83
CA ASN A 77 -9.79 -1.06 -14.32
C ASN A 77 -10.23 -1.88 -15.54
N ASP A 78 -9.33 -2.03 -16.50
CA ASP A 78 -9.62 -2.75 -17.75
C ASP A 78 -9.83 -4.26 -17.51
N LYS A 79 -9.23 -4.81 -16.44
CA LYS A 79 -9.41 -6.21 -16.01
C LYS A 79 -10.66 -6.47 -15.17
N PHE A 80 -11.15 -5.48 -14.43
CA PHE A 80 -12.32 -5.65 -13.56
C PHE A 80 -13.59 -6.03 -14.34
N SER A 81 -13.87 -5.35 -15.45
CA SER A 81 -15.08 -5.56 -16.25
C SER A 81 -15.23 -7.01 -16.77
N PRO A 82 -14.24 -7.61 -17.46
CA PRO A 82 -14.33 -9.01 -17.89
C PRO A 82 -14.38 -9.97 -16.70
N TRP A 83 -13.60 -9.72 -15.64
CA TRP A 83 -13.58 -10.58 -14.46
C TRP A 83 -14.92 -10.63 -13.74
N LEU A 84 -15.55 -9.48 -13.50
CA LEU A 84 -16.87 -9.40 -12.85
C LEU A 84 -17.94 -10.15 -13.67
N ARG A 85 -17.93 -9.98 -14.99
CA ARG A 85 -18.87 -10.69 -15.88
C ARG A 85 -18.69 -12.21 -15.81
N GLU A 86 -17.45 -12.69 -15.77
CA GLU A 86 -17.15 -14.13 -15.77
C GLU A 86 -17.33 -14.81 -14.41
N ASN A 87 -17.32 -14.03 -13.32
CA ASN A 87 -17.32 -14.54 -11.95
C ASN A 87 -18.59 -14.18 -11.17
N ARG A 88 -19.51 -13.38 -11.71
CA ARG A 88 -20.76 -12.96 -11.04
C ARG A 88 -21.54 -14.12 -10.37
N ASP A 89 -21.59 -15.29 -11.00
CA ASP A 89 -22.30 -16.47 -10.47
C ASP A 89 -21.38 -17.46 -9.72
N LYS A 90 -20.09 -17.16 -9.60
CA LYS A 90 -19.05 -18.02 -9.01
C LYS A 90 -18.56 -17.53 -7.66
N VAL A 91 -18.77 -16.25 -7.34
CA VAL A 91 -18.40 -15.65 -6.05
C VAL A 91 -19.62 -15.44 -5.14
N PRO A 92 -19.43 -15.52 -3.81
CA PRO A 92 -20.46 -15.13 -2.86
C PRO A 92 -20.94 -13.70 -3.11
N LYS A 93 -22.21 -13.43 -2.82
CA LYS A 93 -22.83 -12.12 -3.05
C LYS A 93 -22.09 -10.99 -2.33
N GLU A 94 -21.70 -11.20 -1.07
CA GLU A 94 -20.98 -10.21 -0.26
C GLU A 94 -19.60 -9.87 -0.85
N ASP A 95 -18.91 -10.87 -1.41
CA ASP A 95 -17.63 -10.67 -2.09
C ASP A 95 -17.83 -9.94 -3.42
N LEU A 96 -18.87 -10.31 -4.18
CA LEU A 96 -19.21 -9.65 -5.44
C LEU A 96 -19.51 -8.16 -5.23
N GLU A 97 -20.29 -7.80 -4.22
CA GLU A 97 -20.58 -6.40 -3.88
C GLU A 97 -19.30 -5.62 -3.57
N ARG A 98 -18.36 -6.24 -2.84
CA ARG A 98 -17.04 -5.64 -2.56
C ARG A 98 -16.23 -5.46 -3.84
N TYR A 99 -16.19 -6.45 -4.73
CA TYR A 99 -15.46 -6.33 -6.00
C TYR A 99 -16.07 -5.29 -6.95
N GLU A 100 -17.39 -5.14 -6.95
CA GLU A 100 -18.08 -4.09 -7.70
C GLU A 100 -17.75 -2.69 -7.15
N LEU A 101 -17.68 -2.55 -5.82
CA LEU A 101 -17.24 -1.31 -5.18
C LEU A 101 -15.79 -0.97 -5.54
N GLN A 102 -14.88 -1.95 -5.44
CA GLN A 102 -13.47 -1.78 -5.82
C GLN A 102 -13.32 -1.38 -7.29
N ALA A 103 -14.04 -2.05 -8.20
CA ALA A 103 -14.04 -1.69 -9.62
C ALA A 103 -14.51 -0.24 -9.84
N THR A 104 -15.53 0.20 -9.10
CA THR A 104 -16.04 1.58 -9.16
C THR A 104 -14.97 2.57 -8.71
N ILE A 105 -14.34 2.33 -7.57
CA ILE A 105 -13.31 3.23 -7.02
C ILE A 105 -12.10 3.31 -7.95
N VAL A 106 -11.65 2.17 -8.49
CA VAL A 106 -10.54 2.13 -9.45
C VAL A 106 -10.88 2.91 -10.73
N ALA A 107 -12.11 2.78 -11.24
CA ALA A 107 -12.58 3.59 -12.37
C ALA A 107 -12.57 5.09 -12.06
N GLU A 108 -12.99 5.50 -10.86
CA GLU A 108 -12.96 6.89 -10.41
C GLU A 108 -11.54 7.44 -10.25
N ILE A 109 -10.58 6.62 -9.81
CA ILE A 109 -9.15 7.00 -9.73
C ILE A 109 -8.60 7.27 -11.13
N VAL A 110 -8.84 6.36 -12.08
CA VAL A 110 -8.42 6.51 -13.48
C VAL A 110 -9.07 7.75 -14.10
N ALA A 111 -10.37 7.94 -13.89
CA ALA A 111 -11.08 9.12 -14.38
C ALA A 111 -10.51 10.42 -13.80
N LYS A 112 -10.16 10.44 -12.51
CA LYS A 112 -9.56 11.62 -11.87
C LYS A 112 -8.19 11.95 -12.48
N PHE A 113 -7.37 10.94 -12.79
CA PHE A 113 -6.11 11.15 -13.50
C PHE A 113 -6.32 11.64 -14.93
N ASP A 114 -7.40 11.23 -15.61
CA ASP A 114 -7.74 11.63 -16.98
C ASP A 114 -8.39 13.02 -17.07
N GLU A 115 -8.77 13.63 -15.94
CA GLU A 115 -9.35 14.97 -15.91
C GLU A 115 -8.39 16.02 -16.52
N GLU A 116 -8.95 16.87 -17.37
CA GLU A 116 -8.21 18.01 -17.91
C GLU A 116 -7.80 18.95 -16.77
N GLY A 117 -6.51 19.23 -16.68
CA GLY A 117 -5.95 20.06 -15.61
C GLY A 117 -5.56 19.30 -14.35
N TYR A 118 -5.68 17.97 -14.32
CA TYR A 118 -5.06 17.16 -13.26
C TYR A 118 -3.56 17.49 -13.18
N SER A 119 -3.08 17.74 -11.96
CA SER A 119 -1.67 17.95 -11.70
C SER A 119 -1.27 17.28 -10.40
N ASP A 120 -0.19 16.49 -10.44
CA ASP A 120 0.41 15.96 -9.22
C ASP A 120 0.95 17.07 -8.32
N ASP A 121 1.19 18.28 -8.82
CA ASP A 121 1.62 19.42 -7.99
C ASP A 121 0.45 20.08 -7.24
N ASN A 122 -0.80 19.79 -7.63
CA ASN A 122 -2.00 20.31 -6.97
C ASN A 122 -2.37 19.42 -5.76
N PRO A 123 -2.28 19.94 -4.51
CA PRO A 123 -2.58 19.15 -3.33
C PRO A 123 -4.02 18.61 -3.28
N ALA A 124 -4.98 19.33 -3.88
CA ALA A 124 -6.38 18.90 -3.92
C ALA A 124 -6.56 17.68 -4.83
N ASP A 125 -5.83 17.61 -5.94
CA ASP A 125 -5.88 16.46 -6.84
C ASP A 125 -5.26 15.22 -6.18
N ARG A 126 -4.08 15.38 -5.54
CA ARG A 126 -3.45 14.30 -4.77
C ARG A 126 -4.35 13.79 -3.64
N ALA A 127 -4.96 14.71 -2.88
CA ALA A 127 -5.89 14.36 -1.81
C ALA A 127 -7.10 13.58 -2.33
N ALA A 128 -7.64 13.96 -3.50
CA ALA A 128 -8.77 13.26 -4.11
C ALA A 128 -8.44 11.84 -4.59
N ILE A 129 -7.20 11.58 -5.03
CA ILE A 129 -6.71 10.24 -5.34
C ILE A 129 -6.58 9.41 -4.06
N TRP A 130 -5.98 9.98 -3.03
CA TRP A 130 -5.80 9.30 -1.75
C TRP A 130 -7.12 8.95 -1.06
N GLU A 131 -8.08 9.87 -1.03
CA GLU A 131 -9.40 9.61 -0.45
C GLU A 131 -10.08 8.41 -1.11
N LYS A 132 -9.87 8.20 -2.42
CA LYS A 132 -10.36 7.02 -3.13
C LYS A 132 -9.57 5.78 -2.74
N MET A 133 -8.24 5.86 -2.67
CA MET A 133 -7.39 4.74 -2.24
C MET A 133 -7.72 4.22 -0.85
N GLN A 134 -8.14 5.09 0.09
CA GLN A 134 -8.59 4.68 1.42
C GLN A 134 -9.91 3.91 1.43
N LYS A 135 -10.71 3.99 0.35
CA LYS A 135 -12.03 3.36 0.25
C LYS A 135 -12.01 1.99 -0.44
N VAL A 136 -10.91 1.65 -1.14
CA VAL A 136 -10.71 0.36 -1.83
C VAL A 136 -10.67 -0.79 -0.84
#